data_AF-A0A9Q4III7-F1
#
_entry.id   AF-A0A9Q4III7-F1
#
_cell.length_a   1.000
_cell.length_b   1.000
_cell.length_c   1.000
_cell.angle_alpha   90.00
_cell.angle_beta   90.00
_cell.angle_gamma   90.00
#
_symmetry.space_group_name_H-M   'P 1'
#
loop_
_entity.id
_entity.type
_entity.pdbx_description
1 polymer ?
#
loop_
_entity_poly.entity_id
_entity_poly.type
_entity_poly.pdbx_seq_one_letter_code
_entity_poly.pdbx_strand_id
1 'polypeptide(L)'
;MFTYEHEVSHEWQRRQRLREFKRGHLPIDDVCDADFLLRAAAQHHGEDSARPCPVCGEGMRDVRWVYSEKLGRRTGTARNEEEIDRLVAEVGPLTVHVVEVCPACKWNHLLQEVTAVPVV
;
A
#
# COMPACT_ATOMS: atom_id res chain seq x y z
N MET A 1 3.09 -1.70 20.97
CA MET A 1 1.75 -1.50 20.39
C MET A 1 1.68 -0.08 19.86
N PHE A 2 1.27 0.09 18.60
CA PHE A 2 1.09 1.37 17.94
C PHE A 2 -0.39 1.56 17.57
N THR A 3 -0.78 2.79 17.26
CA THR A 3 -2.07 3.12 16.65
C THR A 3 -1.86 3.93 15.38
N TYR A 4 -2.83 3.93 14.48
CA TYR A 4 -2.82 4.78 13.30
C TYR A 4 -3.55 6.11 13.58
N GLU A 5 -2.95 7.20 13.14
CA GLU A 5 -3.50 8.56 13.20
C GLU A 5 -3.35 9.28 11.86
N HIS A 6 -4.01 10.43 11.71
CA HIS A 6 -3.90 11.31 10.53
C HIS A 6 -4.20 10.60 9.20
N GLU A 7 -5.24 9.77 9.15
CA GLU A 7 -5.61 9.01 7.95
C GLU A 7 -5.99 9.94 6.79
N VAL A 8 -5.33 9.72 5.65
CA VAL A 8 -5.66 10.31 4.36
C VAL A 8 -6.07 9.18 3.41
N SER A 9 -7.36 9.11 3.08
CA SER A 9 -7.87 8.10 2.15
C SER A 9 -7.71 8.52 0.69
N HIS A 10 -7.28 7.58 -0.14
CA HIS A 10 -7.11 7.73 -1.59
C HIS A 10 -8.17 6.97 -2.41
N GLU A 11 -9.29 6.60 -1.77
CA GLU A 11 -10.41 5.90 -2.41
C GLU A 11 -11.07 6.72 -3.52
N TRP A 12 -11.06 8.05 -3.43
CA TRP A 12 -11.60 8.89 -4.50
C TRP A 12 -10.73 8.79 -5.76
N GLN A 13 -9.41 8.92 -5.62
CA GLN A 13 -8.44 8.77 -6.72
C GLN A 13 -8.55 7.38 -7.35
N ARG A 14 -8.69 6.34 -6.52
CA ARG A 14 -8.91 4.95 -6.96
C ARG A 14 -10.12 4.84 -7.87
N ARG A 15 -11.26 5.38 -7.43
CA ARG A 15 -12.52 5.34 -8.19
C ARG A 15 -12.41 6.12 -9.49
N GLN A 16 -11.72 7.28 -9.50
CA GLN A 16 -11.49 8.03 -10.74
C GLN A 16 -10.61 7.25 -11.71
N ARG A 17 -9.48 6.68 -11.25
CA ARG A 17 -8.59 5.84 -12.08
C ARG A 17 -9.35 4.71 -12.77
N LEU A 18 -10.19 3.99 -12.02
CA LEU A 18 -11.01 2.91 -12.54
C LEU A 18 -12.11 3.39 -13.51
N ARG A 19 -12.69 4.58 -13.28
CA ARG A 19 -13.66 5.18 -14.20
C ARG A 19 -13.02 5.52 -15.54
N GLU A 20 -11.85 6.15 -15.52
CA GLU A 20 -11.12 6.52 -16.74
C GLU A 20 -10.65 5.28 -17.51
N PHE A 21 -10.19 4.24 -16.81
CA PHE A 21 -9.90 2.93 -17.42
C PHE A 21 -11.13 2.33 -18.08
N LYS A 22 -12.28 2.26 -17.38
CA LYS A 22 -13.53 1.71 -17.94
C LYS A 22 -14.09 2.50 -19.12
N ARG A 23 -13.76 3.80 -19.21
CA ARG A 23 -14.10 4.65 -20.36
C ARG A 23 -13.14 4.49 -21.54
N GLY A 24 -12.05 3.74 -21.38
CA GLY A 24 -11.02 3.55 -22.39
C GLY A 24 -10.06 4.73 -22.53
N HIS A 25 -10.05 5.66 -21.58
CA HIS A 25 -9.13 6.81 -21.58
C HIS A 25 -7.74 6.45 -21.05
N LEU A 26 -7.61 5.32 -20.35
CA LEU A 26 -6.34 4.79 -19.88
C LEU A 26 -6.12 3.40 -20.51
N PRO A 27 -4.96 3.16 -21.14
CA PRO A 27 -4.60 1.81 -21.60
C PRO A 27 -4.37 0.90 -20.40
N ILE A 28 -4.53 -0.41 -20.61
CA ILE A 28 -4.35 -1.40 -19.54
C ILE A 28 -2.94 -1.36 -18.96
N ASP A 29 -1.91 -1.10 -19.78
CA ASP A 29 -0.52 -1.07 -19.34
C ASP A 29 -0.21 0.12 -18.41
N ASP A 30 -0.97 1.22 -18.48
CA ASP A 30 -0.86 2.35 -17.55
C ASP A 30 -1.60 2.09 -16.24
N VAL A 31 -2.58 1.18 -16.26
CA VAL A 31 -3.44 0.83 -15.11
C VAL A 31 -2.84 -0.35 -14.35
N CYS A 32 -2.18 -1.24 -15.08
CA CYS A 32 -1.58 -2.48 -14.62
C CYS A 32 -0.05 -2.40 -14.73
N ASP A 33 0.52 -1.41 -14.06
CA ASP A 33 1.92 -1.03 -14.13
C ASP A 33 2.73 -1.43 -12.88
N ALA A 34 2.19 -2.27 -11.99
CA ALA A 34 2.89 -2.68 -10.79
C ALA A 34 4.23 -3.35 -11.14
N ASP A 35 5.31 -2.70 -10.71
CA ASP A 35 6.67 -3.15 -10.96
C ASP A 35 7.02 -4.42 -10.16
N PHE A 36 8.24 -4.89 -10.36
CA PHE A 36 8.71 -6.10 -9.69
C PHE A 36 8.82 -5.92 -8.17
N LEU A 37 9.11 -4.72 -7.67
CA LEU A 37 9.27 -4.44 -6.23
C LEU A 37 7.91 -4.47 -5.54
N LEU A 38 6.90 -3.82 -6.11
CA LEU A 38 5.53 -3.84 -5.61
C LEU A 38 5.00 -5.27 -5.53
N ARG A 39 5.25 -6.08 -6.57
CA ARG A 39 4.81 -7.47 -6.60
C ARG A 39 5.58 -8.37 -5.63
N ALA A 40 6.89 -8.19 -5.51
CA ALA A 40 7.69 -8.93 -4.53
C ALA A 40 7.27 -8.58 -3.09
N ALA A 41 7.02 -7.29 -2.82
CA ALA A 41 6.51 -6.84 -1.54
C ALA A 41 5.12 -7.42 -1.24
N ALA A 42 4.22 -7.46 -2.22
CA ALA A 42 2.91 -8.10 -2.11
C ALA A 42 3.01 -9.61 -1.77
N GLN A 43 4.02 -10.29 -2.30
CA GLN A 43 4.22 -11.72 -2.04
C GLN A 43 4.80 -12.01 -0.65
N HIS A 44 5.66 -11.13 -0.12
CA HIS A 44 6.41 -11.38 1.12
C HIS A 44 5.88 -10.63 2.34
N HIS A 45 5.29 -9.46 2.14
CA HIS A 45 4.83 -8.56 3.21
C HIS A 45 3.36 -8.12 3.03
N GLY A 46 2.70 -8.59 1.96
CA GLY A 46 1.30 -8.25 1.69
C GLY A 46 0.33 -9.12 2.49
N GLU A 47 -0.75 -8.50 2.92
CA GLU A 47 -1.90 -9.19 3.53
C GLU A 47 -3.02 -9.37 2.51
N ASP A 48 -3.89 -10.36 2.70
CA ASP A 48 -5.04 -10.54 1.81
C ASP A 48 -5.98 -9.35 1.87
N SER A 49 -6.21 -8.72 0.71
CA SER A 49 -7.16 -7.64 0.62
C SER A 49 -8.59 -8.18 0.71
N ALA A 50 -9.47 -7.44 1.38
CA ALA A 50 -10.88 -7.83 1.55
C ALA A 50 -11.69 -7.77 0.24
N ARG A 51 -11.15 -7.14 -0.82
CA ARG A 51 -11.83 -6.93 -2.10
C ARG A 51 -11.03 -7.63 -3.22
N PRO A 52 -11.71 -8.17 -4.25
CA PRO A 52 -11.01 -8.68 -5.42
C PRO A 52 -10.42 -7.52 -6.25
N CYS A 53 -9.45 -7.86 -7.11
CA CYS A 53 -8.85 -6.93 -8.05
C CYS A 53 -9.93 -6.30 -8.95
N PRO A 54 -10.02 -4.96 -9.04
CA PRO A 54 -11.04 -4.29 -9.83
C PRO A 54 -10.85 -4.43 -11.35
N VAL A 55 -9.70 -4.95 -11.80
CA VAL A 55 -9.35 -5.14 -13.22
C VAL A 55 -9.59 -6.58 -13.66
N CYS A 56 -8.97 -7.57 -12.99
CA CYS A 56 -9.05 -8.98 -13.38
C CYS A 56 -9.94 -9.86 -12.51
N GLY A 57 -10.40 -9.37 -11.36
CA GLY A 57 -11.26 -10.13 -10.43
C GLY A 57 -10.54 -11.12 -9.51
N GLU A 58 -9.23 -11.34 -9.69
CA GLU A 58 -8.41 -12.21 -8.84
C GLU A 58 -8.17 -11.62 -7.44
N GLY A 59 -7.65 -12.44 -6.53
CA GLY A 59 -7.18 -11.97 -5.22
C GLY A 59 -6.07 -10.90 -5.35
N MET A 60 -6.09 -9.94 -4.44
CA MET A 60 -5.06 -8.88 -4.35
C MET A 60 -4.55 -8.76 -2.91
N ARG A 61 -3.40 -8.09 -2.76
CA ARG A 61 -2.72 -7.94 -1.47
C ARG A 61 -2.59 -6.48 -1.10
N ASP A 62 -2.73 -6.18 0.19
CA ASP A 62 -2.48 -4.84 0.74
C ASP A 62 -1.08 -4.83 1.37
N VAL A 63 -0.25 -3.88 0.94
CA VAL A 63 1.17 -3.79 1.32
C VAL A 63 1.41 -2.48 2.04
N ARG A 64 2.07 -2.53 3.20
CA ARG A 64 2.40 -1.35 4.01
C ARG A 64 3.85 -0.92 3.76
N TRP A 65 4.03 0.29 3.26
CA TRP A 65 5.34 0.90 3.01
C TRP A 65 5.64 1.95 4.07
N VAL A 66 6.78 1.81 4.76
CA VAL A 66 7.14 2.70 5.87
C VAL A 66 8.07 3.83 5.43
N TYR A 67 7.80 5.04 5.90
CA TYR A 67 8.58 6.24 5.61
C TYR A 67 8.84 7.04 6.88
N SER A 68 10.10 7.39 7.11
CA SER A 68 10.51 8.31 8.18
C SER A 68 11.95 8.74 7.95
N GLU A 69 12.28 9.99 8.29
CA GLU A 69 13.66 10.49 8.24
C GLU A 69 14.57 9.72 9.21
N LYS A 70 14.02 9.25 10.33
CA LYS A 70 14.75 8.52 11.37
C LYS A 70 15.08 7.08 11.01
N LEU A 71 14.43 6.52 9.98
CA LEU A 71 14.67 5.14 9.51
C LEU A 71 15.94 5.00 8.66
N GLY A 72 16.51 6.11 8.17
CA GLY A 72 17.65 6.08 7.27
C GLY A 72 17.39 5.18 6.06
N ARG A 73 18.23 4.15 5.86
CA ARG A 73 18.12 3.21 4.71
C ARG A 73 16.87 2.31 4.74
N ARG A 74 16.13 2.25 5.85
CA ARG A 74 14.91 1.44 5.98
C ARG A 74 13.66 2.18 5.49
N THR A 75 13.77 3.47 5.18
CA THR A 75 12.68 4.25 4.57
C THR A 75 12.34 3.69 3.18
N GLY A 76 11.06 3.70 2.82
CA GLY A 76 10.58 3.15 1.55
C GLY A 76 10.69 1.62 1.47
N THR A 77 10.64 0.91 2.59
CA THR A 77 10.58 -0.57 2.59
C THR A 77 9.20 -1.06 2.96
N ALA A 78 8.79 -2.21 2.40
CA ALA A 78 7.57 -2.89 2.79
C ALA A 78 7.77 -3.60 4.13
N ARG A 79 6.76 -3.53 5.02
CA ARG A 79 6.78 -4.12 6.37
C ARG A 79 5.44 -4.71 6.74
N ASN A 80 5.44 -5.75 7.54
CA ASN A 80 4.22 -6.23 8.20
C ASN A 80 3.93 -5.41 9.48
N GLU A 81 2.75 -5.59 10.08
CA GLU A 81 2.37 -4.85 11.29
C GLU A 81 3.31 -5.10 12.49
N GLU A 82 3.80 -6.33 12.67
CA GLU A 82 4.73 -6.66 13.76
C GLU A 82 6.07 -5.91 13.63
N GLU A 83 6.57 -5.80 12.40
CA GLU A 83 7.78 -5.03 12.09
C GLU A 83 7.55 -3.53 12.25
N ILE A 84 6.37 -3.04 11.88
CA ILE A 84 5.97 -1.64 12.10
C ILE A 84 5.95 -1.34 13.59
N ASP A 85 5.39 -2.21 14.44
CA ASP A 85 5.38 -2.01 15.90
C ASP A 85 6.79 -1.87 16.48
N ARG A 86 7.71 -2.75 16.06
CA ARG A 86 9.12 -2.67 16.47
C ARG A 86 9.77 -1.38 16.01
N LEU A 87 9.48 -0.95 14.78
CA LEU A 87 10.01 0.29 14.22
C LEU A 87 9.50 1.52 14.95
N VAL A 88 8.20 1.56 15.23
CA VAL A 88 7.58 2.66 15.97
C VAL A 88 8.16 2.75 17.38
N ALA A 89 8.42 1.61 18.04
CA ALA A 89 9.09 1.59 19.34
C ALA A 89 10.56 2.06 19.27
N GLU A 90 11.26 1.79 18.16
CA GLU A 90 12.67 2.13 17.95
C GLU A 90 12.86 3.63 17.62
N VAL A 91 12.10 4.16 16.66
CA VAL A 91 12.32 5.51 16.10
C VAL A 91 11.19 6.50 16.40
N GLY A 92 10.09 6.04 16.99
CA GLY A 92 8.88 6.82 17.23
C GLY A 92 7.96 6.85 16.00
N PRO A 93 7.12 7.90 15.87
CA PRO A 93 6.15 8.00 14.79
C PRO A 93 6.75 7.86 13.38
N LEU A 94 6.05 7.13 12.52
CA LEU A 94 6.42 6.94 11.12
C LEU A 94 5.18 6.96 10.21
N THR A 95 5.37 7.35 8.96
CA THR A 95 4.31 7.34 7.95
C THR A 95 4.23 5.95 7.31
N VAL A 96 3.02 5.44 7.10
CA VAL A 96 2.73 4.18 6.42
C VAL A 96 1.82 4.45 5.23
N HIS A 97 2.26 4.03 4.04
CA HIS A 97 1.44 4.03 2.84
C HIS A 97 0.90 2.62 2.62
N VAL A 98 -0.42 2.47 2.57
CA VAL A 98 -1.07 1.19 2.28
C VAL A 98 -1.38 1.15 0.80
N VAL A 99 -0.77 0.21 0.08
CA VAL A 99 -0.90 0.07 -1.37
C VAL A 99 -1.53 -1.29 -1.67
N GLU A 100 -2.65 -1.30 -2.39
CA GLU A 100 -3.19 -2.55 -2.95
C GLU A 100 -2.36 -2.93 -4.18
N VAL A 101 -2.02 -4.21 -4.31
CA VAL A 101 -1.24 -4.76 -5.42
C VAL A 101 -1.85 -6.08 -5.85
N CYS A 102 -2.15 -6.24 -7.14
CA CYS A 102 -2.60 -7.50 -7.72
C CYS A 102 -1.41 -8.25 -8.34
N PRO A 103 -1.01 -9.42 -7.79
CA PRO A 103 0.09 -10.21 -8.35
C PRO A 103 -0.19 -10.77 -9.74
N ALA A 104 -1.48 -10.93 -10.11
CA ALA A 104 -1.91 -11.54 -11.36
C ALA A 104 -1.85 -10.55 -12.54
N CYS A 105 -2.59 -9.44 -12.44
CA CYS A 105 -2.67 -8.48 -13.55
C CYS A 105 -1.76 -7.27 -13.39
N LYS A 106 -1.02 -7.12 -12.28
CA LYS A 106 -0.16 -5.95 -11.98
C LYS A 106 -0.90 -4.64 -11.72
N TRP A 107 -2.18 -4.69 -11.34
CA TRP A 107 -2.86 -3.52 -10.79
C TRP A 107 -2.16 -3.09 -9.49
N ASN A 108 -1.99 -1.78 -9.28
CA ASN A 108 -1.66 -1.23 -7.98
C ASN A 108 -2.34 0.12 -7.76
N HIS A 109 -2.62 0.45 -6.50
CA HIS A 109 -3.13 1.78 -6.14
C HIS A 109 -2.84 2.10 -4.67
N LEU A 110 -2.44 3.33 -4.37
CA LEU A 110 -2.31 3.81 -2.99
C LEU A 110 -3.71 3.97 -2.37
N LEU A 111 -4.01 3.21 -1.32
CA LEU A 111 -5.33 3.23 -0.66
C LEU A 111 -5.43 4.31 0.41
N GLN A 112 -4.39 4.45 1.21
CA GLN A 112 -4.37 5.40 2.32
C GLN A 112 -2.93 5.70 2.76
N GLU A 113 -2.78 6.86 3.35
CA GLU A 113 -1.59 7.26 4.10
C GLU A 113 -2.01 7.45 5.55
N VAL A 114 -1.28 6.83 6.47
CA VAL A 114 -1.53 6.91 7.91
C VAL A 114 -0.21 7.13 8.65
N THR A 115 -0.27 7.71 9.83
CA THR A 115 0.90 7.82 10.71
C THR A 115 0.77 6.78 11.81
N ALA A 116 1.72 5.84 11.89
CA ALA A 116 1.81 4.91 13.00
C ALA A 116 2.50 5.60 14.18
N VAL A 117 1.82 5.71 15.32
CA VAL A 117 2.32 6.36 16.54
C VAL A 117 2.34 5.35 17.70
N PRO A 118 3.32 5.43 18.62
CA PRO A 118 3.38 4.52 19.76
C PRO A 118 2.19 4.77 20.70
N VAL A 119 1.56 3.69 21.18
CA VAL A 119 0.56 3.79 22.25
C VAL A 119 1.30 4.04 23.56
N VAL A 120 0.98 5.16 24.21
CA VAL A 120 1.57 5.60 25.48
C VAL A 120 0.78 5.04 26.66
#